data_AF-A0A8R1HWL9-F1
#
_entry.id   AF-A0A8R1HWL9-F1
#
_cell.length_a   1.000
_cell.length_b   1.000
_cell.length_c   1.000
_cell.angle_alpha   90.00
_cell.angle_beta   90.00
_cell.angle_gamma   90.00
#
_symmetry.space_group_name_H-M   'P 1'
#
loop_
_entity.id
_entity.type
_entity.pdbx_description
1 polymer ?
#
loop_
_entity_poly.entity_id
_entity_poly.type
_entity_poly.pdbx_seq_one_letter_code
_entity_poly.pdbx_strand_id
1 'polypeptide(L)'
;MEREEMRSNQYILKAQAFLAYHSNNFKELYRIIETQHFASEHHASLQEWWLNAHYHEDKSRVLLREWYCRNSYPSPREKRDLAEKTHLTVTQVSNWFKNRRQRDRAGGSDAKDLMQSPLDLGTSEEEDLKLIRKSAAIPFPGFYVHCNDMIGVASYQSL
;
A
#
# COMPACT_ATOMS: atom_id res chain seq x y z
N MET A 1 -26.02 -23.77 -13.80
CA MET A 1 -25.80 -23.93 -12.35
C MET A 1 -24.31 -23.91 -12.00
N GLU A 2 -23.42 -24.55 -12.78
CA GLU A 2 -21.97 -24.63 -12.47
C GLU A 2 -21.17 -23.30 -12.53
N ARG A 3 -21.53 -22.36 -13.42
CA ARG A 3 -20.76 -21.11 -13.58
C ARG A 3 -20.84 -20.17 -12.38
N GLU A 4 -21.85 -20.34 -11.52
CA GLU A 4 -22.13 -19.44 -10.39
C GLU A 4 -21.43 -19.93 -9.11
N GLU A 5 -21.37 -21.25 -8.90
CA GLU A 5 -20.53 -21.88 -7.86
C GLU A 5 -19.04 -21.60 -8.06
N MET A 6 -18.57 -21.65 -9.31
CA MET A 6 -17.17 -21.38 -9.63
C MET A 6 -16.79 -19.90 -9.39
N ARG A 7 -17.76 -18.98 -9.47
CA ARG A 7 -17.56 -17.55 -9.16
C ARG A 7 -17.45 -17.26 -7.66
N SER A 8 -17.96 -18.15 -6.81
CA SER A 8 -17.85 -18.02 -5.36
C SER A 8 -16.72 -18.87 -4.76
N ASN A 9 -15.94 -19.57 -5.58
CA ASN A 9 -14.85 -20.40 -5.12
C ASN A 9 -13.71 -19.54 -4.55
N GLN A 10 -13.48 -19.66 -3.24
CA GLN A 10 -12.49 -18.89 -2.51
C GLN A 10 -11.05 -19.11 -3.00
N TYR A 11 -10.72 -20.29 -3.55
CA TYR A 11 -9.40 -20.55 -4.15
C TYR A 11 -9.19 -19.75 -5.43
N ILE A 12 -10.24 -19.61 -6.25
CA ILE A 12 -10.18 -18.80 -7.49
C ILE A 12 -10.04 -17.32 -7.12
N LEU A 13 -10.83 -16.85 -6.14
CA LEU A 13 -10.76 -15.48 -5.66
C LEU A 13 -9.38 -15.17 -5.02
N LYS A 14 -8.80 -16.12 -4.29
CA LYS A 14 -7.45 -16.01 -3.74
C LYS A 14 -6.40 -15.95 -4.86
N ALA A 15 -6.51 -16.78 -5.90
CA ALA A 15 -5.61 -16.72 -7.05
C ALA A 15 -5.73 -15.36 -7.79
N GLN A 16 -6.94 -14.82 -7.93
CA GLN A 16 -7.15 -13.48 -8.49
C GLN A 16 -6.52 -12.39 -7.62
N ALA A 17 -6.68 -12.45 -6.30
CA ALA A 17 -6.04 -11.53 -5.36
C ALA A 17 -4.51 -11.60 -5.46
N PHE A 18 -3.95 -12.81 -5.55
CA PHE A 18 -2.51 -13.03 -5.76
C PHE A 18 -2.00 -12.33 -7.02
N LEU A 19 -2.69 -12.54 -8.16
CA LEU A 19 -2.33 -11.89 -9.42
C LEU A 19 -2.45 -10.36 -9.33
N ALA A 20 -3.48 -9.85 -8.66
CA ALA A 20 -3.67 -8.42 -8.46
C ALA A 20 -2.53 -7.81 -7.61
N TYR A 21 -2.12 -8.48 -6.54
CA TYR A 21 -0.99 -8.07 -5.70
C TYR A 21 0.32 -8.00 -6.50
N HIS A 22 0.69 -9.06 -7.22
CA HIS A 22 1.94 -9.09 -7.99
C HIS A 22 1.94 -8.18 -9.22
N SER A 23 0.76 -7.79 -9.72
CA SER A 23 0.63 -6.83 -10.81
C SER A 23 0.61 -5.38 -10.33
N ASN A 24 0.80 -5.14 -9.02
CA ASN A 24 0.62 -3.83 -8.36
C ASN A 24 -0.76 -3.20 -8.61
N ASN A 25 -1.76 -4.03 -8.88
CA ASN A 25 -3.15 -3.58 -9.02
C ASN A 25 -3.83 -3.65 -7.64
N PHE A 26 -3.33 -2.83 -6.71
CA PHE A 26 -3.80 -2.85 -5.33
C PHE A 26 -5.27 -2.48 -5.21
N LYS A 27 -5.80 -1.66 -6.13
CA LYS A 27 -7.24 -1.36 -6.17
C LYS A 27 -8.09 -2.62 -6.34
N GLU A 28 -7.68 -3.53 -7.22
CA GLU A 28 -8.40 -4.79 -7.42
C GLU A 28 -8.18 -5.76 -6.25
N LEU A 29 -6.98 -5.79 -5.69
CA LEU A 29 -6.69 -6.54 -4.46
C LEU A 29 -7.63 -6.12 -3.32
N TYR A 30 -7.72 -4.82 -3.04
CA TYR A 30 -8.60 -4.28 -2.00
C TYR A 30 -10.05 -4.61 -2.28
N ARG A 31 -10.51 -4.42 -3.53
CA ARG A 31 -11.87 -4.76 -3.94
C ARG A 31 -12.20 -6.23 -3.67
N ILE A 32 -11.30 -7.16 -4.00
CA ILE A 32 -11.52 -8.59 -3.75
C ILE A 32 -11.59 -8.87 -2.24
N ILE A 33 -10.66 -8.32 -1.46
CA ILE A 33 -10.60 -8.56 0.00
C ILE A 33 -11.81 -7.96 0.72
N GLU A 34 -12.25 -6.76 0.34
CA GLU A 34 -13.36 -6.05 1.01
C GLU A 34 -14.74 -6.61 0.67
N THR A 35 -14.91 -7.19 -0.52
CA THR A 35 -16.23 -7.61 -1.01
C THR A 35 -16.54 -9.09 -0.83
N GLN A 36 -15.53 -9.92 -0.58
CA GLN A 36 -15.68 -11.38 -0.54
C GLN A 36 -15.50 -11.91 0.88
N HIS A 37 -16.23 -12.99 1.19
CA HIS A 37 -16.03 -13.73 2.44
C HIS A 37 -15.01 -14.85 2.22
N PHE A 38 -13.89 -14.78 2.93
CA PHE A 38 -12.85 -15.82 2.92
C PHE A 38 -12.87 -16.62 4.21
N ALA A 39 -12.62 -17.92 4.11
CA ALA A 39 -12.35 -18.80 5.26
C ALA A 39 -11.01 -18.44 5.91
N SER A 40 -10.87 -18.78 7.19
CA SER A 40 -9.69 -18.46 8.00
C SER A 40 -8.37 -18.99 7.42
N GLU A 41 -8.41 -20.09 6.68
CA GLU A 41 -7.26 -20.67 5.97
C GLU A 41 -6.62 -19.72 4.93
N HIS A 42 -7.35 -18.72 4.45
CA HIS A 42 -6.84 -17.75 3.49
C HIS A 42 -6.40 -16.43 4.15
N HIS A 43 -6.83 -16.17 5.39
CA HIS A 43 -6.64 -14.87 6.05
C HIS A 43 -5.18 -14.49 6.18
N ALA A 44 -4.30 -15.41 6.58
CA ALA A 44 -2.88 -15.12 6.75
C ALA A 44 -2.25 -14.53 5.47
N SER A 45 -2.47 -15.17 4.32
CA SER A 45 -1.97 -14.68 3.02
C SER A 45 -2.63 -13.35 2.59
N LEU A 46 -3.93 -13.19 2.84
CA LEU A 46 -4.64 -11.96 2.44
C LEU A 46 -4.25 -10.77 3.30
N GLN A 47 -4.02 -10.98 4.60
CA GLN A 47 -3.52 -9.98 5.54
C GLN A 47 -2.10 -9.56 5.18
N GLU A 48 -1.23 -10.51 4.83
CA GLU A 48 0.13 -10.21 4.35
C GLU A 48 0.09 -9.33 3.10
N TRP A 49 -0.68 -9.71 2.06
CA TRP A 49 -0.78 -8.92 0.84
C TRP A 49 -1.42 -7.55 1.08
N TRP A 50 -2.42 -7.46 1.95
CA TRP A 50 -3.05 -6.20 2.35
C TRP A 50 -2.05 -5.25 3.02
N LEU A 51 -1.32 -5.75 4.02
CA LEU A 51 -0.32 -4.98 4.75
C LEU A 51 0.79 -4.49 3.82
N ASN A 52 1.34 -5.41 3.01
CA ASN A 52 2.42 -5.09 2.08
C ASN A 52 1.96 -4.11 1.00
N ALA A 53 0.75 -4.25 0.47
CA ALA A 53 0.21 -3.31 -0.51
C ALA A 53 0.14 -1.88 0.06
N HIS A 54 -0.41 -1.71 1.26
CA HIS A 54 -0.44 -0.40 1.92
C HIS A 54 0.95 0.15 2.21
N TYR A 55 1.88 -0.69 2.64
CA TYR A 55 3.27 -0.31 2.85
C TYR A 55 3.93 0.19 1.55
N HIS A 56 3.77 -0.54 0.44
CA HIS A 56 4.30 -0.13 -0.87
C HIS A 56 3.70 1.19 -1.36
N GLU A 57 2.38 1.38 -1.20
CA GLU A 57 1.73 2.63 -1.57
C GLU A 57 2.24 3.81 -0.72
N ASP A 58 2.49 3.62 0.58
CA ASP A 58 3.02 4.70 1.42
C ASP A 58 4.49 4.97 1.17
N LYS A 59 5.31 3.93 0.98
CA LYS A 59 6.73 4.06 0.63
C LYS A 59 6.91 4.82 -0.69
N SER A 60 6.12 4.50 -1.71
CA SER A 60 6.15 5.23 -2.98
C SER A 60 5.75 6.70 -2.83
N ARG A 61 4.75 7.01 -2.00
CA ARG A 61 4.35 8.40 -1.69
C ARG A 61 5.46 9.19 -1.00
N VAL A 62 6.12 8.59 -0.01
CA VAL A 62 7.26 9.22 0.70
C VAL A 62 8.37 9.54 -0.29
N LEU A 63 8.82 8.55 -1.07
CA LEU A 63 9.90 8.71 -2.04
C LEU A 63 9.59 9.80 -3.07
N LEU A 64 8.38 9.82 -3.63
CA LEU A 64 7.98 10.85 -4.61
C LEU A 64 7.93 12.25 -3.99
N ARG A 65 7.47 12.41 -2.75
CA ARG A 65 7.47 13.70 -2.04
C ARG A 65 8.88 14.18 -1.75
N GLU A 66 9.73 13.31 -1.22
CA GLU A 66 11.13 13.59 -0.91
C GLU A 66 11.89 14.03 -2.16
N TRP A 67 11.64 13.36 -3.28
CA TRP A 67 12.20 13.75 -4.57
C TRP A 67 11.64 15.10 -5.06
N TYR A 68 10.33 15.32 -4.94
CA TYR A 68 9.68 16.57 -5.34
C TYR A 68 10.23 17.81 -4.62
N CYS A 69 10.57 17.68 -3.34
CA CYS A 69 11.21 18.75 -2.55
C CYS A 69 12.57 19.16 -3.13
N ARG A 70 13.30 18.23 -3.75
CA ARG A 70 14.60 18.49 -4.38
C ARG A 70 14.47 19.00 -5.81
N ASN A 71 13.55 18.40 -6.58
CA ASN A 71 13.29 18.77 -7.96
C ASN A 71 11.81 18.55 -8.28
N SER A 72 11.09 19.59 -8.72
CA SER A 72 9.67 19.47 -9.08
C SER A 72 9.42 19.09 -10.55
N TYR A 73 10.49 18.99 -11.36
CA TYR A 73 10.45 18.76 -12.81
C TYR A 73 11.46 17.66 -13.23
N PRO A 74 11.16 16.37 -12.97
CA PRO A 74 12.03 15.27 -13.39
C PRO A 74 12.13 15.15 -14.91
N SER A 75 13.35 14.90 -15.37
CA SER A 75 13.65 14.49 -16.74
C SER A 75 13.04 13.12 -17.07
N PRO A 76 12.89 12.76 -18.36
CA PRO A 76 12.36 11.46 -18.74
C PRO A 76 13.15 10.28 -18.17
N ARG A 77 14.47 10.42 -17.99
CA ARG A 77 15.33 9.39 -17.39
C ARG A 77 15.03 9.25 -15.89
N GLU A 78 15.02 10.35 -15.14
CA GLU A 78 14.72 10.32 -13.71
C GLU A 78 13.30 9.78 -13.43
N LYS A 79 12.33 10.05 -14.31
CA LYS A 79 10.99 9.43 -14.20
C LYS A 79 11.02 7.91 -14.34
N ARG A 80 11.91 7.35 -15.17
CA ARG A 80 12.08 5.89 -15.31
C ARG A 80 12.72 5.32 -14.05
N ASP A 81 13.76 5.97 -13.53
CA ASP A 81 14.43 5.53 -12.30
C ASP A 81 13.46 5.58 -11.09
N LEU A 82 12.62 6.62 -11.02
CA LEU A 82 11.57 6.73 -10.00
C LEU A 82 10.48 5.66 -10.16
N ALA A 83 10.07 5.36 -11.40
CA ALA A 83 9.10 4.31 -11.69
C ALA A 83 9.60 2.95 -11.21
N GLU A 84 10.86 2.63 -11.46
CA GLU A 84 11.51 1.39 -10.99
C GLU A 84 11.55 1.33 -9.45
N LYS A 85 12.00 2.39 -8.78
CA LYS A 85 12.10 2.44 -7.31
C LYS A 85 10.75 2.41 -6.58
N THR A 86 9.70 2.95 -7.21
CA THR A 86 8.36 3.03 -6.60
C THR A 86 7.44 1.90 -7.03
N HIS A 87 7.88 1.06 -7.96
CA HIS A 87 7.07 0.06 -8.66
C HIS A 87 5.78 0.62 -9.30
N LEU A 88 5.83 1.89 -9.72
CA LEU A 88 4.79 2.55 -10.48
C LEU A 88 5.17 2.59 -11.95
N THR A 89 4.19 2.76 -12.83
CA THR A 89 4.46 3.04 -14.23
C THR A 89 5.01 4.46 -14.41
N VAL A 90 5.83 4.67 -15.45
CA VAL A 90 6.35 6.00 -15.81
C VAL A 90 5.21 7.02 -15.99
N THR A 91 4.07 6.58 -16.52
CA THR A 91 2.87 7.41 -16.68
C THR A 91 2.28 7.82 -15.33
N GLN A 92 2.15 6.90 -14.36
CA GLN A 92 1.69 7.22 -13.01
C GLN A 92 2.62 8.22 -12.33
N VAL A 93 3.95 8.02 -12.42
CA VAL A 93 4.94 8.98 -11.90
C VAL A 93 4.77 10.34 -12.59
N SER A 94 4.70 10.38 -13.91
CA SER A 94 4.53 11.63 -14.66
C SER A 94 3.25 12.38 -14.28
N ASN A 95 2.14 11.65 -14.12
CA ASN A 95 0.86 12.19 -13.68
C ASN A 95 0.91 12.70 -12.24
N TRP A 96 1.58 11.97 -11.34
CA TRP A 96 1.76 12.40 -9.95
C TRP A 96 2.46 13.77 -9.88
N PHE A 97 3.59 13.93 -10.58
CA PHE A 97 4.32 15.21 -10.62
C PHE A 97 3.49 16.32 -11.26
N LYS A 98 2.73 16.03 -12.31
CA LYS A 98 1.81 16.99 -12.94
C LYS A 98 0.73 17.45 -11.96
N ASN A 99 0.06 16.51 -11.30
CA ASN A 99 -1.03 16.78 -10.37
C ASN A 99 -0.54 17.52 -9.12
N ARG A 100 0.65 17.19 -8.60
CA ARG A 100 1.25 17.90 -7.47
C ARG A 100 1.49 19.38 -7.79
N ARG A 101 2.13 19.69 -8.92
CA ARG A 101 2.31 21.09 -9.37
C ARG A 101 1.00 21.83 -9.60
N GLN A 102 -0.06 21.13 -10.03
CA GLN A 102 -1.37 21.75 -10.18
C GLN A 102 -1.98 22.15 -8.83
N ARG A 103 -1.87 21.28 -7.82
CA ARG A 103 -2.31 21.59 -6.45
C ARG A 103 -1.56 22.76 -5.82
N ASP A 104 -0.24 22.80 -6.00
CA ASP A 104 0.59 23.89 -5.46
C ASP A 104 0.19 25.26 -6.07
N ARG A 105 -0.13 25.30 -7.37
CA ARG A 105 -0.63 26.52 -8.03
C ARG A 105 -2.02 26.93 -7.58
N ALA A 106 -2.87 25.97 -7.22
CA ALA A 106 -4.22 26.23 -6.72
C ALA A 106 -4.25 26.76 -5.27
N GLY A 107 -3.08 27.07 -4.68
CA GLY A 107 -3.00 27.49 -3.28
C GLY A 107 -3.26 26.34 -2.30
N GLY A 108 -3.11 25.09 -2.75
CA GLY A 108 -3.29 23.91 -1.92
C GLY A 108 -2.42 23.96 -0.67
N SER A 109 -3.06 23.72 0.48
CA SER A 109 -2.57 23.56 1.86
C SER A 109 -1.34 22.69 2.13
N ASP A 110 -0.69 22.16 1.10
CA ASP A 110 0.09 20.92 1.22
C ASP A 110 1.56 21.14 1.57
N ALA A 111 1.95 22.39 1.86
CA ALA A 111 3.26 22.71 2.40
C ALA A 111 3.58 21.90 3.67
N LYS A 112 2.56 21.55 4.48
CA LYS A 112 2.71 20.68 5.65
C LYS A 112 3.11 19.22 5.29
N ASP A 113 2.64 18.71 4.16
CA ASP A 113 2.92 17.35 3.66
C ASP A 113 4.31 17.28 2.99
N LEU A 114 4.87 18.42 2.56
CA LEU A 114 6.27 18.54 2.10
C LEU A 114 7.25 18.78 3.26
N MET A 115 6.82 19.48 4.32
CA MET A 115 7.61 19.67 5.55
C MET A 115 7.59 18.48 6.51
N GLN A 116 6.75 17.46 6.27
CA GLN A 116 6.83 16.16 6.94
C GLN A 116 7.93 15.25 6.37
N SER A 117 8.97 15.84 5.75
CA SER A 117 10.27 15.19 5.66
C SER A 117 10.90 15.30 7.04
N PRO A 118 11.04 14.21 7.82
CA PRO A 118 11.95 14.24 8.94
C PRO A 118 13.32 14.48 8.31
N LEU A 119 13.89 15.67 8.48
CA LEU A 119 15.34 15.87 8.38
C LEU A 119 16.05 15.20 9.57
N ASP A 120 15.48 14.11 10.08
CA ASP A 120 16.15 13.19 10.96
C ASP A 120 16.66 12.08 10.06
N LEU A 121 17.97 11.98 9.93
CA LEU A 121 18.69 10.89 9.28
C LEU A 121 18.47 9.60 10.09
N GLY A 122 17.21 9.19 10.25
CA GLY A 122 16.85 7.86 10.67
C GLY A 122 17.35 6.90 9.59
N THR A 123 17.89 5.77 10.01
CA THR A 123 18.25 4.71 9.08
C THR A 123 17.03 4.36 8.24
N SER A 124 17.24 3.89 7.00
CA SER A 124 16.16 3.39 6.12
C SER A 124 15.22 2.42 6.85
N GLU A 125 15.71 1.74 7.89
CA GLU A 125 14.99 0.78 8.71
C GLU A 125 13.96 1.43 9.64
N GLU A 126 14.26 2.57 10.28
CA GLU A 126 13.31 3.25 11.15
C GLU A 126 12.12 3.84 10.39
N GLU A 127 12.38 4.38 9.20
CA GLU A 127 11.32 4.88 8.32
C GLU A 127 10.42 3.73 7.84
N ASP A 128 11.04 2.61 7.44
CA ASP A 128 10.31 1.41 7.05
C ASP A 128 9.45 0.86 8.20
N LEU A 129 9.96 0.83 9.43
CA LEU A 129 9.19 0.43 10.62
C LEU A 129 8.01 1.38 10.92
N LYS A 130 8.19 2.69 10.77
CA LYS A 130 7.11 3.67 10.91
C LYS A 130 6.00 3.44 9.89
N LEU A 131 6.37 3.14 8.64
CA LEU A 131 5.43 2.80 7.58
C LEU A 131 4.70 1.50 7.87
N ILE A 132 5.42 0.45 8.28
CA ILE A 132 4.81 -0.84 8.66
C ILE A 132 3.80 -0.65 9.79
N ARG A 133 4.15 0.10 10.83
CA ARG A 133 3.22 0.39 11.95
C ARG A 133 1.99 1.16 11.49
N LYS A 134 2.16 2.11 10.57
CA LYS A 134 1.04 2.86 9.98
C LYS A 134 0.13 1.95 9.16
N SER A 135 0.69 1.08 8.32
CA SER A 135 -0.06 0.13 7.51
C SER A 135 -0.77 -0.92 8.39
N ALA A 136 -0.13 -1.38 9.46
CA ALA A 136 -0.69 -2.33 10.43
C ALA A 136 -1.85 -1.74 11.25
N ALA A 137 -1.96 -0.41 11.32
CA ALA A 137 -3.10 0.25 11.96
C ALA A 137 -4.36 0.26 11.08
N ILE A 138 -4.25 -0.09 9.80
CA ILE A 138 -5.40 -0.19 8.90
C ILE A 138 -6.12 -1.51 9.18
N PRO A 139 -7.37 -1.49 9.66
CA PRO A 139 -8.09 -2.71 9.99
C PRO A 139 -8.31 -3.56 8.74
N PHE A 140 -8.09 -4.87 8.86
CA PHE A 140 -8.39 -5.80 7.78
C PHE A 140 -9.93 -5.87 7.57
N PRO A 141 -10.42 -5.81 6.33
CA PRO A 141 -11.86 -5.83 6.06
C PRO A 141 -12.55 -7.08 6.60
N GLY A 142 -13.77 -6.93 7.14
CA GLY A 142 -14.58 -8.05 7.62
C GLY A 142 -14.35 -8.49 9.08
N PHE A 143 -13.53 -7.76 9.86
CA PHE A 143 -13.40 -7.98 11.30
C PHE A 143 -14.52 -7.27 12.10
N TYR A 144 -15.65 -7.95 12.26
CA TYR A 144 -16.46 -7.92 13.49
C TYR A 144 -16.65 -9.38 13.93
N VAL A 145 -15.60 -9.99 14.45
CA VAL A 145 -15.76 -11.19 15.26
C VAL A 145 -15.62 -10.72 16.69
N HIS A 146 -16.69 -10.87 17.47
CA HIS A 146 -16.66 -10.67 18.92
C HIS A 146 -15.39 -11.29 19.49
N CYS A 147 -14.58 -10.47 20.15
CA CYS A 147 -13.47 -10.91 20.97
C CYS A 147 -14.02 -11.84 22.05
N ASN A 148 -14.01 -13.16 21.82
CA ASN A 148 -14.01 -14.08 22.95
C ASN A 148 -13.25 -15.38 22.75
N ASP A 149 -12.68 -15.65 21.57
CA ASP A 149 -11.75 -16.76 21.42
C ASP A 149 -10.62 -16.34 20.49
N MET A 150 -9.47 -16.00 21.09
CA MET A 150 -8.08 -16.11 20.59
C MET A 150 -7.19 -15.07 21.28
N ILE A 151 -7.09 -15.20 22.60
CA ILE A 151 -5.78 -15.01 23.26
C ILE A 151 -4.92 -16.20 22.81
N GLY A 152 -3.77 -15.91 22.19
CA GLY A 152 -2.79 -16.89 21.70
C GLY A 152 -2.78 -16.89 20.17
N VAL A 153 -1.86 -16.22 19.48
CA VAL A 153 -0.39 -16.15 19.64
C VAL A 153 0.07 -14.87 18.90
N ALA A 154 0.76 -13.93 19.54
CA ALA A 154 2.21 -13.91 19.51
C ALA A 154 2.75 -13.22 20.77
N SER A 155 3.45 -14.02 21.57
CA SER A 155 4.41 -13.51 22.54
C SER A 155 5.53 -12.82 21.77
N TYR A 156 5.60 -11.48 21.85
CA TYR A 156 6.89 -10.81 21.77
C TYR A 156 7.53 -10.93 23.16
N GLN A 157 8.22 -12.05 23.39
CA GLN A 157 9.18 -12.16 24.48
C GLN A 157 10.52 -11.63 23.98
N SER A 158 10.97 -10.56 24.64
CA SER A 158 12.36 -10.21 24.98
C SER A 158 13.48 -10.70 24.05
N LEU A 159 14.07 -9.74 23.32
CA LEU A 159 15.45 -9.27 23.49
C LEU A 159 15.58 -7.89 22.84
#